data_AF-A0A3B9NBA1-F1
#
_entry.id   AF-A0A3B9NBA1-F1
#
_cell.length_a   1.000
_cell.length_b   1.000
_cell.length_c   1.000
_cell.angle_alpha   90.00
_cell.angle_beta   90.00
_cell.angle_gamma   90.00
#
_symmetry.space_group_name_H-M   'P 1'
#
loop_
_entity.id
_entity.type
_entity.pdbx_description
1 polymer ?
#
loop_
_entity_poly.entity_id
_entity_poly.type
_entity_poly.pdbx_seq_one_letter_code
_entity_poly.pdbx_strand_id
1 'polypeptide(L)'
;MENELKVPTVAELLAKGETPDILFWVGCAGSFDERAQKITRDICRILQHVGLKYAILGTEESCTGDPAKRSGNEFLFQMQAMMNIEVLNGYEIKKIVTACPHCFNTLKNEYPSLGGNYEVIHHTQLIQNLINEGKLKTADNNLFKGKKITYHDPCYLGRANEVYEAPRKVLESLDAQLIELKRCKSNGLCCGAGGGQMFKEPEPGAKDINIER
;
A
#
# COMPACT_ATOMS: atom_id res chain seq x y z
N MET A 1 -8.24 7.16 -26.55
CA MET A 1 -8.50 5.73 -26.28
C MET A 1 -7.78 5.42 -24.98
N GLU A 2 -8.49 5.35 -23.86
CA GLU A 2 -7.90 4.81 -22.63
C GLU A 2 -7.49 3.36 -22.95
N ASN A 3 -6.21 3.04 -22.82
CA ASN A 3 -5.77 1.66 -22.90
C ASN A 3 -6.55 0.88 -21.83
N GLU A 4 -7.27 -0.15 -22.26
CA GLU A 4 -7.99 -1.04 -21.36
C GLU A 4 -7.02 -1.58 -20.29
N LEU A 5 -7.39 -1.40 -19.03
CA LEU A 5 -6.58 -1.81 -17.89
C LEU A 5 -6.67 -3.34 -17.75
N LYS A 6 -5.57 -4.04 -17.98
CA LYS A 6 -5.49 -5.49 -17.85
C LYS A 6 -4.83 -5.83 -16.52
N VAL A 7 -5.61 -6.44 -15.62
CA VAL A 7 -5.14 -6.83 -14.29
C VAL A 7 -5.22 -8.35 -14.18
N PRO A 8 -4.16 -9.09 -14.51
CA PRO A 8 -4.20 -10.54 -14.46
C PRO A 8 -4.16 -11.03 -13.01
N THR A 9 -4.78 -12.18 -12.76
CA THR A 9 -4.58 -12.91 -11.50
C THR A 9 -3.35 -13.80 -11.57
N VAL A 10 -2.78 -14.16 -10.42
CA VAL A 10 -1.65 -15.11 -10.37
C VAL A 10 -2.05 -16.45 -10.99
N ALA A 11 -3.25 -16.95 -10.70
CA ALA A 11 -3.81 -18.16 -11.28
C ALA A 11 -3.88 -18.10 -12.83
N GLU A 12 -4.30 -16.96 -13.39
CA GLU A 12 -4.36 -16.76 -14.85
C GLU A 12 -2.98 -16.76 -15.52
N LEU A 13 -1.96 -16.20 -14.86
CA LEU A 13 -0.59 -16.24 -15.39
C LEU A 13 -0.04 -17.67 -15.33
N LEU A 14 -0.23 -18.38 -14.22
CA LEU A 14 0.26 -19.74 -14.07
C LEU A 14 -0.41 -20.72 -15.04
N ALA A 15 -1.70 -20.56 -15.31
CA ALA A 15 -2.40 -21.33 -16.35
C ALA A 15 -1.80 -21.15 -17.75
N LYS A 16 -1.08 -20.04 -18.00
CA LYS A 16 -0.35 -19.77 -19.24
C LYS A 16 1.12 -20.18 -19.17
N GLY A 17 1.57 -20.80 -18.08
CA GLY A 17 2.98 -21.15 -17.85
C GLY A 17 3.85 -19.94 -17.50
N GLU A 18 3.23 -18.86 -17.00
CA GLU A 18 3.89 -17.60 -16.68
C GLU A 18 3.87 -17.32 -15.18
N THR A 19 4.93 -16.72 -14.65
CA THR A 19 4.99 -16.20 -13.27
C THR A 19 5.09 -14.68 -13.27
N PRO A 20 4.46 -13.98 -12.30
CA PRO A 20 4.64 -12.54 -12.13
C PRO A 20 6.00 -12.22 -11.48
N ASP A 21 6.60 -11.09 -11.85
CA ASP A 21 7.77 -10.54 -11.15
C ASP A 21 7.37 -9.95 -9.79
N ILE A 22 6.14 -9.45 -9.71
CA ILE A 22 5.58 -8.77 -8.54
C ILE A 22 4.13 -9.21 -8.34
N LEU A 23 3.79 -9.60 -7.12
CA LEU A 23 2.40 -9.61 -6.67
C LEU A 23 2.02 -8.21 -6.18
N PHE A 24 0.99 -7.61 -6.78
CA PHE A 24 0.37 -6.42 -6.22
C PHE A 24 -0.71 -6.84 -5.22
N TRP A 25 -0.43 -6.64 -3.93
CA TRP A 25 -1.36 -6.89 -2.84
C TRP A 25 -2.35 -5.73 -2.70
N VAL A 26 -3.60 -5.97 -3.08
CA VAL A 26 -4.66 -4.95 -3.14
C VAL A 26 -5.16 -4.59 -1.75
N GLY A 27 -5.31 -5.60 -0.89
CA GLY A 27 -5.84 -5.51 0.45
C GLY A 27 -7.33 -5.18 0.50
N CYS A 28 -7.91 -5.27 1.69
CA CYS A 28 -9.35 -5.05 1.89
C CYS A 28 -9.79 -3.63 1.50
N ALA A 29 -9.05 -2.59 1.88
CA ALA A 29 -9.39 -1.22 1.51
C ALA A 29 -9.35 -1.02 -0.01
N GLY A 30 -8.28 -1.49 -0.67
CA GLY A 30 -8.12 -1.38 -2.13
C GLY A 30 -9.20 -2.13 -2.92
N SER A 31 -9.83 -3.13 -2.31
CA SER A 31 -10.90 -3.94 -2.90
C SER A 31 -12.31 -3.41 -2.62
N PHE A 32 -12.57 -2.84 -1.43
CA PHE A 32 -13.94 -2.51 -0.98
C PHE A 32 -14.22 -1.03 -0.77
N ASP A 33 -13.21 -0.18 -0.49
CA ASP A 33 -13.42 1.26 -0.31
C ASP A 33 -13.32 1.98 -1.66
N GLU A 34 -14.36 2.72 -2.07
CA GLU A 34 -14.44 3.35 -3.39
C GLU A 34 -13.26 4.30 -3.68
N ARG A 35 -12.80 5.03 -2.66
CA ARG A 35 -11.68 5.96 -2.79
C ARG A 35 -10.37 5.19 -2.98
N ALA A 36 -10.16 4.13 -2.21
CA ALA A 36 -8.99 3.27 -2.31
C ALA A 36 -8.97 2.47 -3.61
N GLN A 37 -10.12 2.00 -4.11
CA GLN A 37 -10.22 1.34 -5.42
C GLN A 37 -9.68 2.22 -6.56
N LYS A 38 -9.92 3.53 -6.51
CA LYS A 38 -9.34 4.47 -7.50
C LYS A 38 -7.81 4.44 -7.43
N ILE A 39 -7.25 4.48 -6.23
CA ILE A 39 -5.79 4.41 -6.01
C ILE A 39 -5.24 3.07 -6.52
N THR A 40 -5.90 1.95 -6.22
CA THR A 40 -5.55 0.61 -6.72
C THR A 40 -5.48 0.59 -8.25
N ARG A 41 -6.51 1.12 -8.93
CA ARG A 41 -6.54 1.20 -10.40
C ARG A 41 -5.44 2.08 -10.96
N ASP A 42 -5.14 3.22 -10.31
CA ASP A 42 -4.05 4.11 -10.73
C ASP A 42 -2.67 3.46 -10.59
N ILE A 43 -2.46 2.67 -9.53
CA ILE A 43 -1.22 1.87 -9.39
C ILE A 43 -1.13 0.82 -10.49
N CYS A 44 -2.20 0.05 -10.75
CA CYS A 44 -2.23 -0.91 -11.86
C CYS A 44 -1.91 -0.23 -13.21
N ARG A 45 -2.44 0.98 -13.46
CA ARG A 45 -2.11 1.75 -14.67
C ARG A 45 -0.63 2.11 -14.75
N ILE A 46 -0.01 2.50 -13.62
CA ILE A 46 1.44 2.74 -13.57
C ILE A 46 2.20 1.46 -13.91
N LEU A 47 1.86 0.34 -13.27
CA LEU A 47 2.52 -0.95 -13.49
C LEU A 47 2.41 -1.41 -14.96
N GLN A 48 1.22 -1.32 -15.55
CA GLN A 48 0.99 -1.62 -16.96
C GLN A 48 1.73 -0.65 -17.88
N HIS A 49 1.75 0.64 -17.57
CA HIS A 49 2.44 1.65 -18.38
C HIS A 49 3.94 1.42 -18.46
N VAL A 50 4.57 1.04 -17.35
CA VAL A 50 6.01 0.73 -17.32
C VAL A 50 6.33 -0.70 -17.79
N GLY A 51 5.31 -1.49 -18.14
CA GLY A 51 5.47 -2.86 -18.64
C GLY A 51 5.95 -3.86 -17.58
N LEU A 52 5.71 -3.61 -16.29
CA LEU A 52 6.04 -4.56 -15.24
C LEU A 52 5.12 -5.77 -15.32
N LYS A 53 5.68 -6.98 -15.21
CA LYS A 53 4.90 -8.21 -15.16
C LYS A 53 4.36 -8.40 -13.75
N TYR A 54 3.15 -7.90 -13.50
CA TYR A 54 2.50 -7.99 -12.20
C TYR A 54 1.21 -8.84 -12.27
N ALA A 55 0.77 -9.31 -11.12
CA ALA A 55 -0.55 -9.92 -10.95
C ALA A 55 -1.14 -9.57 -9.58
N ILE A 56 -2.44 -9.84 -9.40
CA ILE A 56 -3.13 -9.80 -8.10
C ILE A 56 -3.59 -11.20 -7.71
N LEU A 57 -3.95 -11.43 -6.44
CA LEU A 57 -4.56 -12.70 -6.02
C LEU A 57 -6.06 -12.79 -6.36
N GLY A 58 -6.71 -11.68 -6.70
CA GLY A 58 -8.13 -11.67 -7.05
C GLY A 58 -8.98 -12.16 -5.87
N THR A 59 -9.84 -13.15 -6.09
CA THR A 59 -10.71 -13.72 -5.05
C THR A 59 -9.98 -14.55 -4.00
N GLU A 60 -8.72 -14.91 -4.23
CA GLU A 60 -7.88 -15.64 -3.27
C GLU A 60 -7.20 -14.70 -2.26
N GLU A 61 -7.32 -13.38 -2.44
CA GLU A 61 -6.78 -12.41 -1.50
C GLU A 61 -7.72 -12.21 -0.31
N SER A 62 -7.20 -12.40 0.90
CA SER A 62 -7.91 -12.05 2.13
C SER A 62 -7.31 -10.80 2.78
N CYS A 63 -7.96 -10.29 3.84
CA CYS A 63 -7.37 -9.26 4.69
C CYS A 63 -6.02 -9.77 5.26
N THR A 64 -5.04 -8.88 5.45
CA THR A 64 -3.76 -9.26 6.07
C THR A 64 -3.90 -9.70 7.53
N GLY A 65 -5.04 -9.39 8.15
CA GLY A 65 -5.32 -9.61 9.57
C GLY A 65 -4.94 -8.45 10.49
N ASP A 66 -4.47 -7.31 9.95
CA ASP A 66 -4.12 -6.13 10.75
C ASP A 66 -5.28 -5.68 11.67
N PRO A 67 -6.54 -5.50 11.20
CA PRO A 67 -7.63 -5.11 12.09
C PRO A 67 -7.87 -6.09 13.24
N ALA A 68 -7.85 -7.41 12.95
CA ALA A 68 -8.05 -8.44 13.96
C ALA A 68 -6.96 -8.35 15.03
N LYS A 69 -5.69 -8.26 14.61
CA LYS A 69 -4.56 -8.14 15.51
C LYS A 69 -4.61 -6.87 16.35
N ARG A 70 -4.91 -5.72 15.71
CA ARG A 70 -4.95 -4.43 16.38
C ARG A 70 -6.09 -4.31 17.38
N SER A 71 -7.18 -5.05 17.17
CA SER A 71 -8.28 -5.19 18.13
C SER A 71 -8.04 -6.27 19.19
N GLY A 72 -6.87 -6.91 19.22
CA GLY A 72 -6.49 -7.92 20.21
C GLY A 72 -6.95 -9.34 19.89
N ASN A 73 -7.54 -9.59 18.72
CA ASN A 73 -7.93 -10.92 18.28
C ASN A 73 -6.76 -11.64 17.55
N GLU A 74 -5.78 -12.07 18.34
CA GLU A 74 -4.56 -12.71 17.83
C GLU A 74 -4.86 -14.03 17.10
N PHE A 75 -5.84 -14.81 17.58
CA PHE A 75 -6.24 -16.07 16.94
C PHE A 75 -6.75 -15.84 15.52
N LEU A 76 -7.65 -14.88 15.32
CA LEU A 76 -8.15 -14.55 13.99
C LEU A 76 -7.05 -13.98 13.09
N PHE A 77 -6.14 -13.16 13.63
CA PHE A 77 -4.96 -12.71 12.89
C PHE A 77 -4.12 -13.89 12.39
N GLN A 78 -3.79 -14.84 13.27
CA GLN A 78 -2.98 -16.00 12.90
C GLN A 78 -3.67 -16.84 11.83
N MET A 79 -4.98 -17.11 11.98
CA MET A 79 -5.75 -17.83 10.96
C MET A 79 -5.68 -17.13 9.60
N GLN A 80 -5.96 -15.81 9.56
CA GLN A 80 -5.94 -15.03 8.32
C GLN A 80 -4.55 -14.97 7.69
N ALA A 81 -3.52 -14.73 8.50
CA ALA A 81 -2.14 -14.68 8.05
C ALA A 81 -1.68 -16.03 7.51
N MET A 82 -1.95 -17.14 8.19
CA MET A 82 -1.56 -18.47 7.75
C MET A 82 -2.25 -18.86 6.43
N MET A 83 -3.53 -18.57 6.26
CA MET A 83 -4.23 -18.79 4.98
C MET A 83 -3.58 -18.01 3.84
N ASN A 84 -3.26 -16.73 4.05
CA ASN A 84 -2.57 -15.92 3.05
C ASN A 84 -1.17 -16.45 2.75
N ILE A 85 -0.41 -16.86 3.78
CA ILE A 85 0.93 -17.42 3.63
C ILE A 85 0.89 -18.71 2.82
N GLU A 86 -0.08 -19.58 3.07
CA GLU A 86 -0.27 -20.82 2.32
C GLU A 86 -0.48 -20.54 0.83
N VAL A 87 -1.38 -19.61 0.49
CA VAL A 87 -1.62 -19.20 -0.91
C VAL A 87 -0.38 -18.57 -1.55
N LEU A 88 0.26 -17.62 -0.85
CA LEU A 88 1.45 -16.93 -1.34
C LEU A 88 2.62 -17.91 -1.59
N ASN A 89 2.81 -18.86 -0.69
CA ASN A 89 3.85 -19.88 -0.81
C ASN A 89 3.51 -20.91 -1.90
N GLY A 90 2.23 -21.29 -2.02
CA GLY A 90 1.76 -22.18 -3.09
C GLY A 90 1.98 -21.61 -4.48
N TYR A 91 1.94 -20.29 -4.62
CA TYR A 91 2.28 -19.56 -5.85
C TYR A 91 3.75 -19.13 -5.94
N GLU A 92 4.59 -19.54 -5.00
CA GLU A 92 6.02 -19.21 -4.93
C GLU A 92 6.30 -17.69 -5.04
N ILE A 93 5.41 -16.86 -4.48
CA ILE A 93 5.54 -15.42 -4.52
C ILE A 93 6.74 -14.98 -3.70
N LYS A 94 7.62 -14.17 -4.31
CA LYS A 94 8.85 -13.66 -3.67
C LYS A 94 8.76 -12.18 -3.34
N LYS A 95 8.10 -11.39 -4.20
CA LYS A 95 8.05 -9.94 -4.13
C LYS A 95 6.61 -9.45 -4.11
N ILE A 96 6.28 -8.66 -3.10
CA ILE A 96 4.95 -8.11 -2.89
C ILE A 96 5.03 -6.58 -2.86
N VAL A 97 4.18 -5.93 -3.65
CA VAL A 97 3.98 -4.49 -3.60
C VAL A 97 2.60 -4.19 -3.04
N THR A 98 2.47 -3.21 -2.15
CA THR A 98 1.16 -2.79 -1.64
C THR A 98 1.01 -1.28 -1.53
N ALA A 99 -0.22 -0.81 -1.71
CA ALA A 99 -0.59 0.59 -1.54
C ALA A 99 -0.83 0.99 -0.08
N CYS A 100 -1.09 0.01 0.78
CA CYS A 100 -1.57 0.23 2.14
C CYS A 100 -0.42 0.14 3.16
N PRO A 101 -0.15 1.19 3.96
CA PRO A 101 0.85 1.15 5.02
C PRO A 101 0.62 0.06 6.07
N HIS A 102 -0.64 -0.29 6.36
CA HIS A 102 -0.98 -1.36 7.30
C HIS A 102 -0.62 -2.73 6.73
N CYS A 103 -1.05 -3.02 5.50
CA CYS A 103 -0.69 -4.26 4.81
C CYS A 103 0.83 -4.38 4.68
N PHE A 104 1.51 -3.29 4.33
CA PHE A 104 2.97 -3.23 4.25
C PHE A 104 3.63 -3.65 5.57
N ASN A 105 3.19 -3.07 6.70
CA ASN A 105 3.74 -3.42 8.00
C ASN A 105 3.47 -4.89 8.38
N THR A 106 2.24 -5.37 8.20
CA THR A 106 1.87 -6.73 8.58
C THR A 106 2.60 -7.78 7.74
N LEU A 107 2.60 -7.62 6.41
CA LEU A 107 3.30 -8.54 5.50
C LEU A 107 4.82 -8.55 5.77
N LYS A 108 5.41 -7.37 6.02
CA LYS A 108 6.87 -7.25 6.18
C LYS A 108 7.38 -7.70 7.56
N ASN A 109 6.68 -7.30 8.63
CA ASN A 109 7.21 -7.40 9.99
C ASN A 109 6.52 -8.49 10.82
N GLU A 110 5.31 -8.94 10.44
CA GLU A 110 4.50 -9.85 11.27
C GLU A 110 4.28 -11.22 10.63
N TYR A 111 4.25 -11.32 9.30
CA TYR A 111 4.18 -12.62 8.61
C TYR A 111 5.45 -13.47 8.79
N PRO A 112 6.67 -12.92 8.92
CA PRO A 112 7.87 -13.74 9.13
C PRO A 112 7.81 -14.64 10.35
N SER A 113 7.18 -14.20 11.45
CA SER A 113 7.03 -15.04 12.65
C SER A 113 6.07 -16.22 12.45
N LEU A 114 5.29 -16.22 11.37
CA LEU A 114 4.36 -17.29 10.98
C LEU A 114 4.86 -18.07 9.75
N GLY A 115 6.11 -17.82 9.30
CA GLY A 115 6.72 -18.50 8.16
C GLY A 115 6.53 -17.82 6.79
N GLY A 116 5.86 -16.67 6.73
CA GLY A 116 5.68 -15.90 5.50
C GLY A 116 6.81 -14.89 5.28
N ASN A 117 7.79 -15.23 4.45
CA ASN A 117 8.98 -14.40 4.20
C ASN A 117 8.98 -13.89 2.76
N TYR A 118 8.75 -12.59 2.58
CA TYR A 118 8.63 -11.96 1.26
C TYR A 118 9.42 -10.63 1.20
N GLU A 119 9.88 -10.26 0.02
CA GLU A 119 10.35 -8.91 -0.24
C GLU A 119 9.13 -7.98 -0.39
N VAL A 120 8.79 -7.26 0.67
CA VAL A 120 7.63 -6.36 0.70
C VAL A 120 8.06 -4.93 0.45
N ILE A 121 7.48 -4.29 -0.57
CA ILE A 121 7.76 -2.91 -0.98
C ILE A 121 6.48 -2.08 -0.92
N HIS A 122 6.54 -0.89 -0.31
CA HIS A 122 5.43 0.04 -0.38
C HIS A 122 5.39 0.76 -1.74
N HIS A 123 4.22 1.01 -2.31
CA HIS A 123 4.07 1.61 -3.65
C HIS A 123 4.87 2.92 -3.85
N THR A 124 5.02 3.74 -2.81
CA THR A 124 5.82 4.97 -2.90
C THR A 124 7.30 4.70 -3.16
N GLN A 125 7.85 3.63 -2.57
CA GLN A 125 9.24 3.20 -2.82
C GLN A 125 9.39 2.65 -4.23
N LEU A 126 8.41 1.86 -4.70
CA LEU A 126 8.41 1.37 -6.08
C LEU A 126 8.37 2.54 -7.08
N ILE A 127 7.44 3.47 -6.92
CA ILE A 127 7.28 4.62 -7.82
C ILE A 127 8.54 5.48 -7.80
N GLN A 128 9.12 5.74 -6.62
CA GLN A 128 10.39 6.45 -6.51
C GLN A 128 11.49 5.75 -7.31
N ASN A 129 11.64 4.43 -7.16
CA ASN A 129 12.65 3.65 -7.90
C ASN A 129 12.41 3.71 -9.42
N LEU A 130 11.16 3.56 -9.87
CA LEU A 130 10.80 3.65 -11.29
C LEU A 130 11.12 5.04 -11.89
N ILE A 131 10.95 6.11 -11.11
CA ILE A 131 11.33 7.47 -11.51
C ILE A 131 12.86 7.60 -11.59
N ASN A 132 13.57 7.12 -10.57
CA ASN A 132 15.03 7.17 -10.52
C ASN A 132 15.69 6.38 -11.68
N GLU A 133 15.10 5.25 -12.06
CA GLU A 133 15.53 4.44 -13.21
C GLU A 133 15.11 5.05 -14.57
N GLY A 134 14.35 6.14 -14.57
CA GLY A 134 13.85 6.79 -15.79
C GLY A 134 12.73 6.01 -16.51
N LYS A 135 12.21 4.94 -15.91
CA LYS A 135 11.10 4.12 -16.44
C LYS A 135 9.74 4.80 -16.30
N LEU A 136 9.58 5.63 -15.27
CA LEU A 136 8.37 6.43 -15.06
C LEU A 136 8.74 7.92 -15.08
N LYS A 137 7.98 8.71 -15.83
CA LYS A 137 8.14 10.16 -15.90
C LYS A 137 6.81 10.84 -15.60
N THR A 138 6.88 12.02 -15.01
CA THR A 138 5.71 12.86 -14.81
C THR A 138 5.24 13.41 -16.15
N ALA A 139 3.94 13.69 -16.26
CA ALA A 139 3.38 14.22 -17.50
C ALA A 139 3.76 15.69 -17.68
N ASP A 140 4.16 16.08 -18.90
CA ASP A 140 4.61 17.46 -19.23
C ASP A 140 3.49 18.52 -19.25
N ASN A 141 2.29 18.19 -18.76
CA ASN A 141 1.13 19.08 -18.78
C ASN A 141 1.13 20.14 -17.66
N ASN A 142 2.18 20.20 -16.83
CA ASN A 142 2.35 21.19 -15.76
C ASN A 142 1.14 21.28 -14.80
N LEU A 143 0.38 20.19 -14.62
CA LEU A 143 -0.90 20.19 -13.89
C LEU A 143 -0.80 20.69 -12.44
N PHE A 144 0.38 20.54 -11.85
CA PHE A 144 0.68 20.92 -10.48
C PHE A 144 1.46 22.22 -10.33
N LYS A 145 1.80 22.89 -11.44
CA LYS A 145 2.57 24.13 -11.43
C LYS A 145 1.88 25.20 -10.60
N GLY A 146 2.61 25.74 -9.63
CA GLY A 146 2.11 26.76 -8.70
C GLY A 146 1.16 26.24 -7.61
N LYS A 147 0.86 24.94 -7.57
CA LYS A 147 0.09 24.32 -6.49
C LYS A 147 1.00 23.97 -5.31
N LYS A 148 0.40 24.02 -4.12
CA LYS A 148 1.04 23.59 -2.87
C LYS A 148 0.51 22.22 -2.50
N ILE A 149 1.41 21.29 -2.17
CA ILE A 149 1.07 19.96 -1.68
C ILE A 149 1.64 19.81 -0.28
N THR A 150 0.84 19.25 0.62
CA THR A 150 1.29 18.82 1.95
C THR A 150 1.18 17.32 2.07
N TYR A 151 2.13 16.68 2.73
CA TYR A 151 2.11 15.25 2.97
C TYR A 151 1.79 14.93 4.43
N HIS A 152 0.99 13.89 4.65
CA HIS A 152 0.70 13.37 5.98
C HIS A 152 1.33 11.99 6.11
N ASP A 153 2.32 11.87 6.99
CA ASP A 153 3.10 10.66 7.20
C ASP A 153 2.26 9.55 7.86
N PRO A 154 1.99 8.43 7.16
CA PRO A 154 1.32 7.28 7.77
C PRO A 154 2.21 6.66 8.84
N CYS A 155 1.65 6.37 10.01
CA CYS A 155 2.41 5.85 11.15
C CYS A 155 3.15 4.55 10.84
N TYR A 156 2.52 3.61 10.13
CA TYR A 156 3.15 2.35 9.77
C TYR A 156 4.23 2.49 8.69
N LEU A 157 4.09 3.45 7.78
CA LEU A 157 5.11 3.69 6.77
C LEU A 157 6.33 4.40 7.38
N GLY A 158 6.07 5.45 8.16
CA GLY A 158 7.08 6.28 8.80
C GLY A 158 7.61 5.70 10.11
N ARG A 159 6.84 5.75 11.20
CA ARG A 159 7.34 5.38 12.54
C ARG A 159 7.71 3.90 12.68
N ALA A 160 6.99 3.00 12.02
CA ALA A 160 7.26 1.57 12.15
C ALA A 160 8.28 1.03 11.14
N ASN A 161 8.46 1.70 10.00
CA ASN A 161 9.29 1.20 8.90
C ASN A 161 10.30 2.20 8.33
N GLU A 162 10.38 3.40 8.92
CA GLU A 162 11.34 4.47 8.61
C GLU A 162 11.30 4.97 7.15
N VAL A 163 10.20 4.75 6.44
CA VAL A 163 10.01 5.20 5.06
C VAL A 163 9.38 6.59 5.07
N TYR A 164 10.23 7.62 5.15
CA TYR A 164 9.79 9.03 5.08
C TYR A 164 10.07 9.68 3.72
N GLU A 165 11.18 9.35 3.08
CA GLU A 165 11.67 10.10 1.92
C GLU A 165 11.03 9.64 0.60
N ALA A 166 10.68 8.37 0.46
CA ALA A 166 10.12 7.85 -0.78
C ALA A 166 8.85 8.60 -1.25
N PRO A 167 7.82 8.81 -0.39
CA PRO A 167 6.66 9.62 -0.77
C PRO A 167 7.03 11.05 -1.17
N ARG A 168 7.99 11.67 -0.47
CA ARG A 168 8.44 13.04 -0.72
C ARG A 168 9.12 13.17 -2.08
N LYS A 169 10.04 12.24 -2.41
CA LYS A 169 10.70 12.22 -3.72
C LYS A 169 9.74 12.03 -4.88
N VAL A 170 8.69 11.22 -4.70
CA VAL A 170 7.63 11.11 -5.70
C VAL A 170 6.88 12.44 -5.85
N LEU A 171 6.52 13.11 -4.76
CA LEU A 171 5.83 14.41 -4.81
C LEU A 171 6.70 15.54 -5.37
N GLU A 172 8.00 15.56 -5.06
CA GLU A 172 8.98 16.53 -5.59
C GLU A 172 9.21 16.37 -7.11
N SER A 173 8.96 15.18 -7.67
CA SER A 173 9.02 14.97 -9.12
C SER A 173 7.88 15.67 -9.88
N LEU A 174 6.83 16.08 -9.17
CA LEU A 174 5.75 16.89 -9.70
C LEU A 174 6.18 18.37 -9.67
N ASP A 175 5.71 19.18 -10.60
CA ASP A 175 5.93 20.65 -10.62
C ASP A 175 5.20 21.39 -9.46
N ALA A 176 5.04 20.76 -8.30
CA ALA A 176 4.37 21.28 -7.13
C ALA A 176 5.37 21.82 -6.09
N GLN A 177 4.91 22.77 -5.27
CA GLN A 177 5.63 23.13 -4.05
C GLN A 177 5.23 22.18 -2.92
N LEU A 178 6.13 21.29 -2.50
CA LEU A 178 5.95 20.49 -1.29
C LEU A 178 6.16 21.36 -0.05
N ILE A 179 5.16 21.39 0.84
CA ILE A 179 5.19 22.12 2.11
C ILE A 179 4.96 21.12 3.24
N GLU A 180 5.90 21.05 4.17
CA GLU A 180 5.78 20.21 5.35
C GLU A 180 4.81 20.83 6.36
N LEU A 181 4.01 19.97 6.98
CA LEU A 181 3.20 20.35 8.13
C LEU A 181 4.10 20.51 9.36
N LYS A 182 3.66 21.34 10.34
CA LYS A 182 4.34 21.47 11.63
C LYS A 182 4.52 20.12 12.34
N ARG A 183 3.55 19.21 12.17
CA ARG A 183 3.56 17.83 12.67
C ARG A 183 3.79 16.88 11.51
N CYS A 184 5.05 16.58 11.21
CA CYS A 184 5.48 15.69 10.12
C CYS A 184 6.51 14.65 10.60
N LYS A 185 6.83 13.69 9.73
CA LYS A 185 7.75 12.57 9.98
C LYS A 185 7.38 11.82 11.27
N SER A 186 8.35 11.56 12.15
CA SER A 186 8.11 10.89 13.43
C SER A 186 7.11 11.64 14.32
N ASN A 187 7.03 12.97 14.18
CA ASN A 187 6.10 13.85 14.90
C ASN A 187 4.73 14.00 14.22
N GLY A 188 4.43 13.22 13.18
CA GLY A 188 3.14 13.23 12.50
C GLY A 188 1.99 12.85 13.44
N LEU A 189 0.92 13.67 13.47
CA LEU A 189 -0.29 13.36 14.24
C LEU A 189 -0.92 12.07 13.69
N CYS A 190 -1.48 11.22 14.56
CA CYS A 190 -2.24 10.06 14.12
C CYS A 190 -3.45 10.51 13.27
N CYS A 191 -3.81 9.72 12.24
CA CYS A 191 -5.02 9.97 11.47
C CYS A 191 -6.31 9.57 12.20
N GLY A 192 -6.20 8.83 13.30
CA GLY A 192 -7.32 8.37 14.12
C GLY A 192 -7.89 6.99 13.75
N ALA A 193 -7.52 6.40 12.61
CA ALA A 193 -8.12 5.13 12.15
C ALA A 193 -7.43 3.86 12.65
N GLY A 194 -6.14 3.93 13.00
CA GLY A 194 -5.33 2.76 13.40
C GLY A 194 -5.71 2.22 14.79
N GLY A 195 -5.18 1.04 15.15
CA GLY A 195 -5.45 0.45 16.46
C GLY A 195 -6.88 -0.06 16.64
N GLY A 196 -7.57 -0.38 15.54
CA GLY A 196 -8.98 -0.81 15.56
C GLY A 196 -9.99 0.34 15.72
N GLN A 197 -9.54 1.59 15.85
CA GLN A 197 -10.39 2.76 16.09
C GLN A 197 -11.43 3.00 14.99
N MET A 198 -11.16 2.59 13.74
CA MET A 198 -12.14 2.67 12.66
C MET A 198 -13.37 1.76 12.86
N PHE A 199 -13.28 0.76 13.73
CA PHE A 199 -14.31 -0.28 13.91
C PHE A 199 -14.98 -0.24 15.29
N LYS A 200 -14.73 0.81 16.07
CA LYS A 200 -15.35 1.01 17.38
C LYS A 200 -15.68 2.48 17.60
N GLU A 201 -16.53 2.74 18.58
CA GLU A 201 -16.82 4.11 19.00
C GLU A 201 -15.55 4.80 19.54
N PRO A 202 -15.41 6.12 19.32
CA PRO A 202 -14.32 6.90 19.89
C PRO A 202 -14.28 6.78 21.42
N GLU A 203 -13.06 6.72 21.96
CA GLU A 203 -12.83 6.79 23.40
C GLU A 203 -13.22 8.17 23.96
N PRO A 204 -13.60 8.28 25.26
CA PRO A 204 -13.94 9.57 25.87
C PRO A 204 -12.84 10.62 25.68
N GLY A 205 -13.23 11.80 25.21
CA GLY A 205 -12.32 12.90 24.94
C GLY A 205 -13.06 14.18 24.55
N ALA A 206 -12.32 15.28 24.41
CA ALA A 206 -12.89 16.56 24.00
C ALA A 206 -13.09 16.68 22.47
N LYS A 207 -12.37 15.87 21.68
CA LYS A 207 -12.39 15.91 20.22
C LYS A 207 -11.79 14.64 19.62
N ASP A 208 -12.37 14.18 18.51
CA ASP A 208 -11.83 13.05 17.76
C ASP A 208 -10.54 13.41 17.02
N ILE A 209 -9.61 12.46 16.98
CA ILE A 209 -8.27 12.66 16.40
C ILE A 209 -8.32 12.96 14.90
N ASN A 210 -9.26 12.37 14.17
CA ASN A 210 -9.46 12.62 12.74
C ASN A 210 -9.96 14.05 12.45
N ILE A 211 -10.65 14.70 13.40
CA ILE A 211 -11.14 16.09 13.29
C ILE A 211 -10.05 17.09 13.75
N GLU A 212 -9.15 16.68 14.64
CA GLU A 212 -8.03 17.53 15.10
C GLU A 212 -6.88 17.67 14.08
N ARG A 213 -6.88 16.81 13.08
CA ARG A 213 -5.84 16.74 12.05
C ARG A 213 -5.78 17.96 11.14
#